data_AF-X0REU7-F1
#
_entry.id   AF-X0REU7-F1
#
_cell.length_a   1.000
_cell.length_b   1.000
_cell.length_c   1.000
_cell.angle_alpha   90.00
_cell.angle_beta   90.00
_cell.angle_gamma   90.00
#
_symmetry.space_group_name_H-M   'P 1'
#
loop_
_entity.id
_entity.type
_entity.pdbx_description
1 polymer ?
#
loop_
_entity_poly.entity_id
_entity_poly.type
_entity_poly.pdbx_seq_one_letter_code
_entity_poly.pdbx_strand_id
1 'polypeptide(L)'
;DQIRDPEDKRLRCPACKGQTSSVIIPPTLGKAYEVWPVINSAWQKAREALESADEITIVGYSLPVTDFKAMWLFLESVANRKEPLRKLTVVDKYPNGLFDRYKKIFRVSDRNFEGIQGEIKCLSCSTQNV
;
A
#
# COMPACT_ATOMS: atom_id res chain seq x y z
N ASP A 1 -29.30 -6.20 2.97
CA ASP A 1 -29.19 -5.46 1.69
C ASP A 1 -29.37 -3.98 1.93
N GLN A 2 -28.29 -3.19 1.81
CA GLN A 2 -28.43 -1.74 1.90
C GLN A 2 -29.07 -1.23 0.61
N ILE A 3 -30.24 -0.60 0.75
CA ILE A 3 -30.97 0.06 -0.34
C ILE A 3 -30.06 1.18 -0.85
N ARG A 4 -29.44 0.98 -2.01
CA ARG A 4 -28.64 2.00 -2.69
C ARG A 4 -29.62 2.95 -3.37
N ASP A 5 -29.50 4.24 -3.09
CA ASP A 5 -30.21 5.27 -3.84
C ASP A 5 -29.73 5.26 -5.31
N PRO A 6 -30.61 4.96 -6.29
CA PRO A 6 -30.26 4.95 -7.72
C PRO A 6 -29.80 6.32 -8.25
N GLU A 7 -30.12 7.41 -7.54
CA GLU A 7 -29.73 8.79 -7.85
C GLU A 7 -28.44 9.25 -7.14
N ASP A 8 -27.80 8.40 -6.32
CA ASP A 8 -26.55 8.78 -5.65
C ASP A 8 -25.47 9.09 -6.69
N LYS A 9 -25.11 10.37 -6.80
CA LYS A 9 -24.08 10.86 -7.73
C LYS A 9 -22.71 10.21 -7.50
N ARG A 10 -22.44 9.66 -6.31
CA ARG A 10 -21.20 8.92 -5.98
C ARG A 10 -21.13 7.56 -6.66
N LEU A 11 -22.27 7.01 -7.11
CA LEU A 11 -22.38 5.74 -7.83
C LEU A 11 -22.29 5.93 -9.36
N ARG A 12 -21.88 7.12 -9.82
CA ARG A 12 -21.77 7.46 -11.24
C ARG A 12 -20.33 7.85 -11.56
N CYS A 13 -19.84 7.36 -12.69
CA CYS A 13 -18.54 7.77 -13.21
C CYS A 13 -18.57 9.28 -13.56
N PRO A 14 -17.63 10.10 -13.07
CA PRO A 14 -17.63 11.53 -13.34
C PRO A 14 -17.47 11.84 -14.84
N ALA A 15 -16.73 11.00 -15.57
CA ALA A 15 -16.44 11.16 -17.00
C ALA A 15 -17.57 10.70 -17.93
N CYS A 16 -18.03 9.44 -17.81
CA CYS A 16 -19.01 8.86 -18.76
C CYS A 16 -20.43 8.70 -18.19
N LYS A 17 -20.66 9.06 -16.92
CA LYS A 17 -21.95 8.89 -16.20
C LYS A 17 -22.46 7.44 -16.07
N GLY A 18 -21.65 6.44 -16.45
CA GLY A 18 -21.94 5.02 -16.20
C GLY A 18 -22.05 4.69 -14.72
N GLN A 19 -22.78 3.62 -14.38
CA GLN A 19 -22.92 3.15 -13.01
C GLN A 19 -21.62 2.53 -12.49
N THR A 20 -21.23 2.86 -11.26
CA THR A 20 -20.05 2.31 -10.59
C THR A 20 -20.47 1.31 -9.53
N SER A 21 -19.58 0.36 -9.24
CA SER A 21 -19.73 -0.59 -8.14
C SER A 21 -18.57 -0.42 -7.17
N SER A 22 -18.88 -0.54 -5.87
CA SER A 22 -17.84 -0.61 -4.84
C SER A 22 -17.22 -2.00 -4.84
N VAL A 23 -15.90 -2.05 -4.79
CA VAL A 23 -15.13 -3.28 -4.66
C VAL A 23 -14.31 -3.21 -3.38
N ILE A 24 -14.52 -4.17 -2.48
CA ILE A 24 -13.67 -4.40 -1.32
C ILE A 24 -13.10 -5.80 -1.49
N ILE A 25 -11.78 -5.92 -1.36
CA ILE A 25 -11.14 -7.23 -1.32
C ILE A 25 -11.36 -7.81 0.08
N PRO A 26 -12.12 -8.92 0.20
CA PRO A 26 -12.46 -9.45 1.51
C PRO A 26 -11.22 -10.10 2.17
N PRO A 27 -11.20 -10.23 3.51
CA PRO A 27 -10.14 -10.90 4.25
C PRO A 27 -10.29 -12.44 4.15
N THR A 28 -10.48 -12.97 2.93
CA THR A 28 -10.53 -14.41 2.66
C THR A 28 -9.18 -14.91 2.18
N LEU A 29 -8.95 -16.23 2.28
CA LEU A 29 -7.76 -16.88 1.73
C LEU A 29 -7.75 -16.84 0.19
N GLY A 30 -8.89 -17.18 -0.44
CA GLY A 30 -9.07 -17.16 -1.90
C GLY A 30 -9.51 -15.78 -2.40
N LYS A 31 -8.61 -14.80 -2.40
CA LYS A 31 -8.90 -13.47 -2.95
C LYS A 31 -8.95 -13.53 -4.47
N ALA A 32 -10.15 -13.36 -5.03
CA ALA A 32 -10.39 -13.38 -6.47
C ALA A 32 -9.97 -12.05 -7.14
N TYR A 33 -8.69 -11.71 -7.04
CA TYR A 33 -8.13 -10.47 -7.61
C TYR A 33 -8.39 -10.34 -9.12
N GLU A 34 -8.41 -11.47 -9.82
CA GLU A 34 -8.58 -11.55 -11.27
C GLU A 34 -9.97 -11.13 -11.75
N VAL A 35 -10.97 -11.14 -10.87
CA VAL A 35 -12.34 -10.70 -11.21
C VAL A 35 -12.38 -9.20 -11.52
N TRP A 36 -11.42 -8.42 -11.01
CA TRP A 36 -11.42 -6.97 -11.11
C TRP A 36 -10.13 -6.47 -11.79
N PRO A 37 -10.15 -6.18 -13.11
CA PRO A 37 -8.97 -5.73 -13.86
C PRO A 37 -8.27 -4.52 -13.24
N VAL A 38 -9.03 -3.62 -12.59
CA VAL A 38 -8.49 -2.45 -11.88
C VAL A 38 -7.51 -2.84 -10.78
N ILE A 39 -7.75 -3.95 -10.08
CA ILE A 39 -6.90 -4.42 -8.98
C ILE A 39 -5.59 -4.97 -9.52
N ASN A 40 -5.63 -5.75 -10.60
CA ASN A 40 -4.42 -6.21 -11.29
C ASN A 40 -3.58 -5.03 -11.80
N SER A 41 -4.23 -4.02 -12.39
CA SER A 41 -3.54 -2.81 -12.85
C SER A 41 -2.90 -2.03 -11.69
N ALA A 42 -3.55 -1.99 -10.53
CA ALA A 42 -3.00 -1.33 -9.34
C ALA A 42 -1.76 -2.06 -8.82
N TRP A 43 -1.79 -3.40 -8.77
CA TRP A 43 -0.62 -4.20 -8.39
C TRP A 43 0.54 -4.04 -9.37
N GLN A 44 0.25 -4.03 -10.68
CA GLN A 44 1.27 -3.79 -11.69
C GLN A 44 1.93 -2.42 -11.52
N LYS A 45 1.14 -1.36 -11.40
CA LYS A 45 1.65 0.00 -11.18
C LYS A 45 2.46 0.12 -9.88
N ALA A 46 2.00 -0.56 -8.82
CA ALA A 46 2.74 -0.60 -7.56
C ALA A 46 4.11 -1.28 -7.75
N ARG A 47 4.17 -2.39 -8.50
CA ARG A 47 5.43 -3.09 -8.81
C ARG A 47 6.39 -2.18 -9.58
N GLU A 48 5.92 -1.56 -10.66
CA GLU A 48 6.71 -0.64 -11.48
C GLU A 48 7.24 0.55 -10.65
N ALA A 49 6.39 1.14 -9.80
CA ALA A 49 6.81 2.23 -8.91
C ALA A 49 7.87 1.79 -7.89
N LEU A 50 7.70 0.61 -7.29
CA LEU A 50 8.67 0.04 -6.34
C LEU A 50 10.00 -0.33 -7.02
N GLU A 51 9.97 -0.79 -8.26
CA GLU A 51 11.16 -1.12 -9.06
C GLU A 51 11.99 0.13 -9.38
N SER A 52 11.34 1.24 -9.74
CA SER A 52 12.02 2.48 -10.14
C SER A 52 12.31 3.46 -9.01
N ALA A 53 11.71 3.29 -7.82
CA ALA A 53 11.85 4.25 -6.73
C ALA A 53 13.30 4.30 -6.19
N ASP A 54 13.87 5.50 -6.05
CA ASP A 54 15.14 5.69 -5.34
C ASP A 54 14.97 5.52 -3.83
N GLU A 55 13.81 5.94 -3.32
CA GLU A 55 13.50 5.96 -1.89
C GLU A 55 12.09 5.41 -1.64
N ILE A 56 11.95 4.59 -0.60
CA ILE A 56 10.67 4.01 -0.21
C ILE A 56 10.41 4.34 1.25
N THR A 57 9.22 4.86 1.54
CA THR A 57 8.74 5.09 2.91
C THR A 57 7.53 4.19 3.18
N ILE A 58 7.63 3.38 4.22
CA ILE A 58 6.56 2.47 4.66
C ILE A 58 6.01 2.99 5.98
N VAL A 59 4.68 3.14 6.07
CA VAL A 59 4.03 3.74 7.24
C VAL A 59 2.94 2.81 7.76
N GLY A 60 3.05 2.42 9.04
CA GLY A 60 1.98 1.75 9.79
C GLY A 60 1.54 0.41 9.18
N TYR A 61 2.44 -0.27 8.47
CA TYR A 61 2.16 -1.56 7.86
C TYR A 61 3.01 -2.65 8.52
N SER A 62 2.35 -3.55 9.25
CA SER A 62 2.99 -4.64 9.98
C SER A 62 3.45 -5.80 9.10
N LEU A 63 3.04 -5.81 7.81
CA LEU A 63 3.27 -6.87 6.84
C LEU A 63 3.02 -8.25 7.45
N PRO A 64 1.79 -8.62 7.86
CA PRO A 64 1.56 -9.91 8.52
C PRO A 64 2.01 -11.06 7.62
N VAL A 65 2.39 -12.21 8.20
CA VAL A 65 2.87 -13.38 7.44
C VAL A 65 1.84 -13.94 6.45
N THR A 66 0.56 -13.63 6.66
CA THR A 66 -0.56 -14.01 5.80
C THR A 66 -0.77 -13.07 4.61
N ASP A 67 -0.11 -11.90 4.56
CA ASP A 67 -0.20 -11.00 3.40
C ASP A 67 0.81 -11.40 2.32
N PHE A 68 0.53 -12.54 1.70
CA PHE A 68 1.38 -13.10 0.66
C PHE A 68 1.48 -12.17 -0.56
N LYS A 69 0.40 -11.47 -0.95
CA LYS A 69 0.40 -10.66 -2.17
C LYS A 69 1.32 -9.45 -2.02
N ALA A 70 1.28 -8.76 -0.88
CA ALA A 70 2.21 -7.66 -0.58
C ALA A 70 3.66 -8.16 -0.44
N MET A 71 3.86 -9.31 0.21
CA MET A 71 5.18 -9.93 0.33
C MET A 71 5.79 -10.23 -1.06
N TRP A 72 5.02 -10.89 -1.92
CA TRP A 72 5.43 -11.20 -3.29
C TRP A 72 5.69 -9.93 -4.10
N LEU A 73 4.82 -8.91 -3.99
CA LEU A 73 5.05 -7.61 -4.62
C LEU A 73 6.43 -7.05 -4.24
N PHE A 74 6.75 -7.00 -2.95
CA PHE A 74 8.03 -6.44 -2.49
C PHE A 74 9.22 -7.26 -2.97
N LEU A 75 9.15 -8.59 -2.85
CA LEU A 75 10.24 -9.48 -3.28
C LEU A 75 10.49 -9.40 -4.79
N GLU A 76 9.42 -9.45 -5.59
CA GLU A 76 9.49 -9.32 -7.05
C GLU A 76 10.04 -7.96 -7.45
N SER A 77 9.52 -6.88 -6.85
CA SER A 77 9.97 -5.53 -7.15
C SER A 77 11.45 -5.34 -6.82
N VAL A 78 11.92 -5.87 -5.69
CA VAL A 78 13.33 -5.83 -5.28
C VAL A 78 14.22 -6.66 -6.21
N ALA A 79 13.75 -7.82 -6.65
CA ALA A 79 14.50 -8.70 -7.55
C ALA A 79 14.68 -8.10 -8.96
N ASN A 80 13.71 -7.31 -9.42
CA ASN A 80 13.71 -6.70 -10.75
C ASN A 80 14.39 -5.33 -10.82
N ARG A 81 14.85 -4.79 -9.69
CA ARG A 81 15.56 -3.50 -9.69
C ARG A 81 16.86 -3.61 -10.47
N LYS A 82 17.12 -2.60 -11.30
CA LYS A 82 18.43 -2.44 -11.96
C LYS A 82 19.49 -1.93 -10.99
N GLU A 83 19.09 -1.07 -10.06
CA GLU A 83 19.97 -0.44 -9.08
C GLU A 83 19.49 -0.70 -7.64
N PRO A 84 20.41 -0.83 -6.67
CA PRO A 84 20.06 -0.95 -5.27
C PRO A 84 19.18 0.22 -4.78
N LEU A 85 18.29 -0.05 -3.82
CA LEU A 85 17.48 1.00 -3.20
C LEU A 85 18.37 1.98 -2.42
N ARG A 86 18.23 3.28 -2.69
CA ARG A 86 19.07 4.32 -2.07
C ARG A 86 18.68 4.55 -0.62
N LYS A 87 17.39 4.55 -0.31
CA LYS A 87 16.89 4.74 1.05
C LYS A 87 15.60 3.98 1.32
N LEU A 88 15.53 3.34 2.48
CA LEU A 88 14.31 2.76 3.03
C LEU A 88 13.99 3.40 4.38
N THR A 89 12.83 4.02 4.49
CA THR A 89 12.30 4.54 5.74
C THR A 89 11.10 3.70 6.19
N VAL A 90 11.09 3.25 7.44
CA VAL A 90 9.96 2.52 8.03
C VAL A 90 9.48 3.24 9.28
N VAL A 91 8.22 3.66 9.27
CA VAL A 91 7.54 4.35 10.36
C VAL A 91 6.53 3.39 10.98
N ASP A 92 6.73 3.02 12.24
CA ASP A 92 5.77 2.18 12.95
C ASP A 92 5.75 2.52 14.45
N LYS A 93 4.57 2.40 15.07
CA LYS A 93 4.41 2.68 16.50
C LYS A 93 5.03 1.58 17.37
N TYR A 94 4.99 0.33 16.91
CA TYR A 94 5.38 -0.87 17.63
C TYR A 94 6.22 -1.78 16.72
N PRO A 95 7.46 -1.37 16.36
CA PRO A 95 8.21 -2.03 15.32
C PRO A 95 8.52 -3.51 15.64
N ASN A 96 8.71 -3.97 16.88
CA ASN A 96 8.78 -5.41 17.23
C ASN A 96 9.48 -6.34 16.17
N GLY A 97 10.69 -5.99 15.70
CA GLY A 97 11.44 -6.74 14.67
C GLY A 97 11.06 -6.45 13.20
N LEU A 98 10.07 -5.60 12.96
CA LEU A 98 9.59 -5.12 11.65
C LEU A 98 10.69 -4.40 10.87
N PHE A 99 11.54 -3.61 11.53
CA PHE A 99 12.67 -2.94 10.88
C PHE A 99 13.62 -3.94 10.24
N ASP A 100 14.05 -4.96 10.98
CA ASP A 100 14.93 -6.00 10.44
C ASP A 100 14.26 -6.80 9.34
N ARG A 101 12.96 -7.05 9.46
CA ARG A 101 12.18 -7.73 8.43
C ARG A 101 12.17 -6.93 7.12
N TYR A 102 11.89 -5.63 7.18
CA TYR A 102 11.91 -4.78 5.99
C TYR A 102 13.31 -4.62 5.41
N LYS A 103 14.35 -4.46 6.25
CA LYS A 103 15.74 -4.44 5.78
C LYS A 103 16.08 -5.70 4.97
N LYS A 104 15.68 -6.88 5.45
CA LYS A 104 15.88 -8.16 4.75
C LYS A 104 15.13 -8.22 3.42
N ILE A 105 13.85 -7.85 3.40
CA ILE A 105 13.02 -7.88 2.19
C ILE A 105 13.56 -6.95 1.11
N PHE A 106 13.91 -5.72 1.48
CA PHE A 106 14.40 -4.70 0.55
C PHE A 106 15.91 -4.76 0.31
N ARG A 107 16.62 -5.72 0.94
CA ARG A 107 18.07 -5.96 0.81
C ARG A 107 18.90 -4.69 1.05
N VAL A 108 18.47 -3.86 2.00
CA VAL A 108 19.15 -2.60 2.37
C VAL A 108 20.08 -2.80 3.56
N SER A 109 21.24 -2.16 3.51
CA SER A 109 22.17 -2.06 4.66
C SER A 109 21.74 -0.96 5.63
N ASP A 110 22.25 -0.99 6.87
CA ASP A 110 21.89 -0.01 7.90
C ASP A 110 22.18 1.45 7.50
N ARG A 111 23.21 1.71 6.67
CA ARG A 111 23.51 3.07 6.16
C ARG A 111 22.42 3.64 5.23
N ASN A 112 21.60 2.77 4.64
CA ASN A 112 20.53 3.12 3.70
C ASN A 112 19.15 2.95 4.34
N PHE A 113 19.09 2.73 5.65
CA PHE A 113 17.86 2.45 6.39
C PHE A 113 17.60 3.50 7.46
N GLU A 114 16.34 3.90 7.59
CA GLU A 114 15.86 4.79 8.66
C GLU A 114 14.61 4.18 9.31
N GLY A 115 14.72 3.82 10.59
CA GLY A 115 13.59 3.34 11.39
C GLY A 115 13.06 4.46 12.28
N ILE A 116 11.79 4.81 12.14
CA ILE A 116 11.12 5.80 12.98
C ILE A 116 10.09 5.08 13.85
N GLN A 117 10.35 5.04 15.16
CA GLN A 117 9.36 4.56 16.12
C GLN A 117 8.45 5.72 16.55
N GLY A 118 7.18 5.68 16.15
CA GLY A 118 6.24 6.74 16.51
C GLY A 118 4.96 6.76 15.68
N GLU A 119 4.21 7.85 15.83
CA GLU A 119 2.97 8.10 15.09
C GLU A 119 3.10 9.36 14.23
N ILE A 120 2.49 9.36 13.04
CA ILE A 120 2.36 10.58 12.23
C ILE A 120 1.25 11.44 12.83
N LYS A 121 1.62 12.59 13.39
CA LYS A 121 0.66 13.59 13.85
C LYS A 121 0.34 14.57 12.72
N CYS A 122 -0.95 14.80 12.47
CA CYS A 122 -1.36 15.87 11.57
C CYS A 122 -1.02 17.23 12.21
N LEU A 123 -0.14 18.00 11.57
CA LEU A 123 0.28 19.32 12.06
C LEU A 123 -0.74 20.43 11.74
N SER A 124 -1.80 20.13 10.97
CA SER A 124 -2.85 21.08 10.62
C SER A 124 -4.23 20.41 10.61
N CYS A 125 -4.78 20.15 11.79
CA CYS A 125 -6.23 20.07 11.93
C CYS A 125 -6.65 21.32 12.70
N SER A 126 -6.72 22.45 11.99
CA SER A 126 -7.43 23.63 12.49
C SER A 126 -8.89 23.24 12.57
N THR A 127 -9.40 23.02 13.78
CA THR A 127 -10.83 22.95 14.04
C THR A 127 -11.44 24.26 13.56
N GLN A 128 -12.01 24.26 12.36
CA GLN A 128 -13.07 25.20 12.05
C GLN A 128 -14.28 24.73 12.87
N ASN A 129 -14.45 25.33 14.04
CA ASN A 129 -15.71 25.29 14.76
C ASN A 129 -16.77 25.88 13.82
N VAL A 130 -17.68 25.04 13.35
CA VAL A 130 -18.95 25.45 12.74
C VAL A 130 -19.97 25.62 13.86
#